data_AF-A0A3N9SCL5-F1
#
_entry.id   AF-A0A3N9SCL5-F1
#
_cell.length_a   1.000
_cell.length_b   1.000
_cell.length_c   1.000
_cell.angle_alpha   90.00
_cell.angle_beta   90.00
_cell.angle_gamma   90.00
#
_symmetry.space_group_name_H-M   'P 1'
#
loop_
_entity.id
_entity.type
_entity.pdbx_description
1 polymer ?
#
loop_
_entity_poly.entity_id
_entity_poly.type
_entity_poly.pdbx_seq_one_letter_code
_entity_poly.pdbx_strand_id
1 'polypeptide(L)' 'MARKGSLEAERQAIAKDRQALEARETKLRESERAASVELMHKSVLGKAPFERVEAFFAALGKLGLDEAEKRLRAS' A
#
# COMPACT_ATOMS: atom_id res chain seq x y z
N MET A 1 -36.81 20.68 23.38
CA MET A 1 -36.38 19.26 23.40
C MET A 1 -35.89 18.73 22.03
N ALA A 2 -36.16 19.38 20.89
CA ALA A 2 -35.86 18.83 19.55
C ALA A 2 -34.37 18.78 19.11
N ARG A 3 -33.47 19.58 19.71
CA ARG A 3 -32.05 19.66 19.27
C ARG A 3 -31.19 18.47 19.72
N LYS A 4 -31.50 17.82 20.84
CA LYS A 4 -30.62 16.80 21.44
C LYS A 4 -30.63 15.49 20.64
N GLY A 5 -31.80 15.04 20.18
CA GLY A 5 -31.93 13.86 19.30
C GLY A 5 -31.34 14.06 17.91
N SER A 6 -31.38 15.29 17.38
CA SER A 6 -30.72 15.63 16.10
C SER A 6 -29.19 15.57 16.21
N LEU A 7 -28.61 16.02 17.33
CA LEU A 7 -27.16 15.94 17.55
C LEU A 7 -26.68 14.50 17.84
N GLU A 8 -27.49 13.68 18.49
CA GLU A 8 -27.19 12.26 18.70
C GLU A 8 -27.25 11.47 17.37
N ALA A 9 -28.23 11.76 16.52
CA ALA A 9 -28.31 11.20 15.18
C ALA A 9 -27.09 11.57 14.32
N GLU A 10 -26.66 12.85 14.38
CA GLU A 10 -25.46 13.31 13.67
C GLU A 10 -24.19 12.59 14.17
N ARG A 11 -24.05 12.39 15.49
CA ARG A 11 -22.93 11.62 16.06
C ARG A 11 -22.93 10.17 15.58
N GLN A 12 -24.10 9.54 15.46
CA GLN A 12 -24.22 8.18 14.92
C GLN A 12 -23.88 8.12 13.43
N ALA A 13 -24.31 9.11 12.64
CA ALA A 13 -23.95 9.20 11.23
C ALA A 13 -22.43 9.33 11.05
N ILE A 14 -21.79 10.23 11.80
CA ILE A 14 -20.32 10.39 11.79
C ILE A 14 -19.61 9.10 12.20
N ALA A 15 -20.10 8.38 13.21
CA ALA A 15 -19.52 7.11 13.63
C ALA A 15 -19.61 6.05 12.52
N LYS A 16 -20.76 5.97 11.83
CA LYS A 16 -20.96 5.06 10.70
C LYS A 16 -20.06 5.40 9.51
N ASP A 17 -19.91 6.69 9.20
CA ASP A 17 -19.05 7.15 8.11
C ASP A 17 -17.58 6.86 8.39
N ARG A 18 -17.12 7.00 9.64
CA ARG A 18 -15.77 6.61 10.05
C ARG A 18 -15.52 5.13 9.85
N GLN A 19 -16.46 4.27 10.24
CA GLN A 19 -16.35 2.81 10.02
C GLN A 19 -16.32 2.46 8.53
N ALA A 20 -17.16 3.12 7.72
CA ALA A 20 -17.17 2.91 6.28
C ALA A 20 -15.86 3.37 5.61
N LEU A 21 -15.28 4.48 6.09
CA LEU A 21 -13.99 4.97 5.62
C LEU A 21 -12.86 3.99 5.98
N GLU A 22 -12.80 3.53 7.24
CA GLU A 22 -11.80 2.56 7.70
C GLU A 22 -11.86 1.24 6.90
N ALA A 23 -13.07 0.77 6.59
CA ALA A 23 -13.27 -0.41 5.76
C ALA A 23 -12.77 -0.19 4.31
N ARG A 24 -12.97 1.01 3.74
CA ARG A 24 -12.47 1.36 2.40
C ARG A 24 -10.96 1.48 2.37
N GLU A 25 -10.36 2.11 3.37
CA GLU A 25 -8.89 2.21 3.50
C GLU A 25 -8.25 0.83 3.62
N THR A 26 -8.87 -0.07 4.38
CA THR A 26 -8.39 -1.44 4.50
C THR A 26 -8.42 -2.18 3.16
N LYS A 27 -9.54 -2.09 2.43
CA LYS A 27 -9.64 -2.66 1.07
C LYS A 27 -8.66 -2.03 0.08
N LEU A 28 -8.40 -0.74 0.20
CA LEU A 28 -7.41 -0.06 -0.64
C LEU A 28 -6.01 -0.61 -0.37
N ARG A 29 -5.59 -0.70 0.89
CA ARG A 29 -4.30 -1.28 1.28
C ARG A 29 -4.14 -2.72 0.80
N GLU A 30 -5.18 -3.53 0.88
CA GLU A 30 -5.20 -4.90 0.34
C GLU A 30 -5.03 -4.93 -1.18
N SER A 31 -5.72 -4.03 -1.88
CA SER A 31 -5.66 -3.91 -3.35
C SER A 31 -4.28 -3.44 -3.82
N GLU A 32 -3.69 -2.47 -3.12
CA GLU A 32 -2.33 -1.99 -3.38
C GLU A 32 -1.30 -3.11 -3.19
N ARG A 33 -1.40 -3.88 -2.10
CA ARG A 33 -0.55 -5.06 -1.87
C ARG A 33 -0.68 -6.09 -2.97
N ALA A 34 -1.92 -6.42 -3.38
CA ALA A 34 -2.17 -7.35 -4.47
C ALA A 34 -1.55 -6.88 -5.78
N ALA A 35 -1.72 -5.59 -6.12
CA ALA A 35 -1.12 -4.99 -7.31
C ALA A 35 0.42 -5.02 -7.27
N SER A 36 1.04 -4.74 -6.12
CA SER A 36 2.50 -4.84 -5.96
C SER A 36 3.02 -6.26 -6.20
N VAL A 37 2.33 -7.29 -5.67
CA VAL A 37 2.70 -8.69 -5.89
C VAL A 37 2.55 -9.07 -7.36
N GLU A 38 1.46 -8.65 -8.01
CA GLU A 38 1.24 -8.92 -9.42
C GLU A 38 2.32 -8.28 -10.31
N LEU A 39 2.71 -7.03 -10.03
CA LEU A 39 3.83 -6.37 -10.72
C LEU A 39 5.14 -7.13 -10.51
N MET A 40 5.41 -7.60 -9.28
CA MET A 40 6.60 -8.40 -8.99
C MET A 40 6.62 -9.68 -9.85
N HIS A 41 5.52 -10.44 -9.88
CA HIS A 41 5.40 -11.65 -10.70
C HIS A 41 5.60 -11.41 -12.20
N LYS A 42 5.11 -10.28 -12.73
CA LYS A 42 5.27 -9.94 -14.15
C LYS A 42 6.68 -9.44 -14.50
N SER A 43 7.39 -8.89 -13.52
CA SER A 43 8.72 -8.31 -13.69
C SER A 43 9.80 -9.36 -13.97
N VAL A 44 11.00 -8.90 -14.33
CA VAL A 44 12.20 -9.76 -14.45
C VAL A 44 12.57 -10.38 -13.10
N LEU A 45 12.32 -9.67 -11.99
CA LEU A 45 12.60 -10.18 -10.65
C LEU A 45 11.71 -11.39 -10.32
N GLY A 46 10.43 -11.36 -10.67
CA GLY A 46 9.51 -12.48 -10.44
C GLY A 46 9.81 -13.74 -11.27
N LYS A 47 10.64 -13.64 -12.31
CA LYS A 47 11.06 -14.75 -13.17
C LYS A 47 12.46 -15.27 -12.85
N ALA A 48 13.20 -14.58 -11.99
CA ALA A 48 14.57 -14.93 -11.64
C ALA A 48 14.61 -15.97 -10.50
N PRO A 49 15.70 -16.78 -10.40
CA PRO A 49 15.91 -17.68 -9.27
C PRO A 49 15.92 -16.93 -7.94
N PHE A 50 15.39 -17.57 -6.89
CA PHE A 50 15.21 -16.96 -5.57
C PHE A 50 16.51 -16.36 -5.01
N GLU A 51 17.61 -17.10 -5.09
CA GLU A 51 18.93 -16.70 -4.56
C GLU A 51 19.44 -15.43 -5.24
N ARG A 52 19.13 -15.26 -6.54
CA ARG A 52 19.49 -14.05 -7.28
C ARG A 52 18.63 -12.86 -6.86
N VAL A 53 17.34 -13.08 -6.63
CA VAL A 53 16.41 -12.05 -6.15
C VAL A 53 16.78 -11.61 -4.73
N GLU A 54 17.07 -12.56 -3.85
CA GLU A 54 17.51 -12.31 -2.48
C GLU A 54 18.82 -11.49 -2.46
N ALA A 55 19.83 -11.91 -3.21
CA ALA A 55 21.09 -11.18 -3.32
C ALA A 55 20.88 -9.77 -3.90
N PHE A 56 19.98 -9.61 -4.88
CA PHE A 56 19.63 -8.31 -5.44
C PHE A 56 18.99 -7.39 -4.40
N PHE A 57 18.01 -7.86 -3.61
CA PHE A 57 17.41 -7.06 -2.55
C PHE A 57 18.39 -6.72 -1.43
N ALA A 58 19.29 -7.63 -1.07
CA ALA A 58 20.36 -7.34 -0.11
C ALA A 58 21.31 -6.24 -0.62
N ALA A 59 21.65 -6.25 -1.91
CA ALA A 59 22.45 -5.20 -2.54
C ALA A 59 21.67 -3.87 -2.62
N LEU A 60 20.39 -3.92 -3.00
CA LEU A 60 19.49 -2.76 -3.07
C LEU A 60 19.35 -2.10 -1.69
N GLY A 61 19.22 -2.88 -0.62
CA GLY A 61 19.14 -2.38 0.75
C GLY A 61 20.41 -1.65 1.20
N LYS A 62 21.58 -2.06 0.72
CA LYS A 62 22.86 -1.36 0.98
C LYS A 62 23.01 -0.09 0.15
N LEU A 63 22.47 -0.08 -1.07
CA LEU A 63 22.57 1.04 -2.01
C LEU A 63 21.56 2.15 -1.70
N GLY A 64 20.34 1.78 -1.28
CA GLY A 64 19.19 2.67 -1.14
C GLY A 64 18.38 2.77 -2.44
N LEU A 65 17.05 2.87 -2.30
CA LEU A 65 16.12 2.87 -3.43
C LEU A 65 16.33 4.09 -4.34
N ASP A 66 16.44 5.29 -3.76
CA ASP A 66 16.60 6.54 -4.52
C ASP A 66 17.87 6.55 -5.37
N GLU A 67 18.97 6.07 -4.80
CA GLU A 67 20.26 5.98 -5.50
C GLU A 67 20.23 4.89 -6.58
N ALA A 68 19.55 3.76 -6.33
CA ALA A 68 19.33 2.74 -7.35
C ALA A 68 18.50 3.29 -8.53
N GLU A 69 17.42 4.03 -8.25
CA GLU A 69 16.62 4.68 -9.28
C GLU A 69 17.44 5.68 -10.10
N LYS A 70 18.26 6.50 -9.45
CA LYS A 70 19.14 7.45 -10.12
C LYS A 70 20.07 6.77 -11.12
N ARG A 71 20.71 5.66 -10.72
CA ARG A 71 21.63 4.89 -11.59
C ARG A 71 20.91 4.22 -12.74
N LEU A 72 19.71 3.69 -12.51
CA LEU A 72 18.88 3.09 -13.56
C LEU A 72 18.42 4.13 -14.58
N ARG A 73 18.11 5.37 -14.15
CA ARG A 73 17.74 6.47 -15.06
C ARG A 73 18.91 7.04 -15.86
N ALA A 74 20.13 6.85 -15.38
CA ALA A 74 21.35 7.30 -16.05
C ALA A 74 21.91 6.27 -17.05
N SER A 75 21.30 5.07 -17.12
CA SER A 75 21.63 3.99 -18.04
C SER A 75 20.67 3.98 -19.23
#